data_AF-F2NUL4-F1
#
_entry.id   AF-F2NUL4-F1
#
_cell.length_a   1.000
_cell.length_b   1.000
_cell.length_c   1.000
_cell.angle_alpha   90.00
_cell.angle_beta   90.00
_cell.angle_gamma   90.00
#
_symmetry.space_group_name_H-M   'P 1'
#
loop_
_entity.id
_entity.type
_entity.pdbx_description
1 polymer ?
#
loop_
_entity_poly.entity_id
_entity_poly.type
_entity_poly.pdbx_seq_one_letter_code
_entity_poly.pdbx_strand_id
1 'polypeptide(L)'
;MKLNQFVKKLAQMIFVSAGLLFAVTFSVCPMSCRSSVESLELLSGDFSVPNITKFCATSSNSARLDFSREVELKNTELFLSDKISSLGNVECKYEEKSVLLEFQNETAIGIDYKVEGMAFDSAGNSLTFSVPFKGFNNNPAKVIITELRNSYGTKTIKETKEKVHRSEFVELYVLKGGNLSGLEVISAANGDKTKFILPAVEVNEGDYVTMHMRMIIAEGLDGEGMNNEFGDNLKLSKHEDSCDTARDLWSECTKKPFAASDIVVLRDSNTSEILDAVVFAKSDCAEWKKGISDFASIVSESGIWQGGACLENAICCDNISPTRSLSRQNLKEAVASYKKGQVIANGKDCWIVAKTATPGYGNSNIPYVK
;
A
#
# COMPACT_ATOMS: atom_id res chain seq x y z
N MET A 1 -61.43 -57.25 -64.56
CA MET A 1 -61.90 -56.13 -63.70
C MET A 1 -60.93 -55.72 -62.56
N LYS A 2 -60.14 -56.62 -61.95
CA LYS A 2 -59.27 -56.25 -60.80
C LYS A 2 -58.10 -55.30 -61.10
N LEU A 3 -57.46 -55.38 -62.27
CA LEU A 3 -56.26 -54.60 -62.61
C LEU A 3 -56.49 -53.07 -62.58
N ASN A 4 -57.63 -52.61 -63.11
CA ASN A 4 -57.95 -51.18 -63.22
C ASN A 4 -58.19 -50.51 -61.84
N GLN A 5 -58.61 -51.30 -60.84
CA GLN A 5 -58.81 -50.82 -59.47
C GLN A 5 -57.49 -50.72 -58.69
N PHE A 6 -56.52 -51.59 -59.00
CA PHE A 6 -55.17 -51.53 -58.44
C PHE A 6 -54.40 -50.32 -58.98
N VAL A 7 -54.45 -50.07 -60.29
CA VAL A 7 -53.82 -48.89 -60.93
C VAL A 7 -54.37 -47.58 -60.35
N LYS A 8 -55.70 -47.46 -60.15
CA LYS A 8 -56.28 -46.27 -59.49
C LYS A 8 -55.78 -46.06 -58.05
N LYS A 9 -55.67 -47.12 -57.24
CA LYS A 9 -55.13 -47.02 -55.87
C LYS A 9 -53.65 -46.64 -55.86
N LEU A 10 -52.85 -47.21 -56.77
CA LEU A 10 -51.43 -46.88 -56.90
C LEU A 10 -51.24 -45.42 -57.35
N ALA A 11 -52.02 -44.95 -58.32
CA ALA A 11 -51.99 -43.55 -58.75
C ALA A 11 -52.40 -42.57 -57.64
N GLN A 12 -53.46 -42.88 -56.87
CA GLN A 12 -53.83 -42.07 -55.69
C GLN A 12 -52.73 -42.06 -54.63
N MET A 13 -52.11 -43.21 -54.34
CA MET A 13 -51.02 -43.29 -53.37
C MET A 13 -49.80 -42.46 -53.83
N ILE A 14 -49.43 -42.52 -55.11
CA ILE A 14 -48.34 -41.70 -55.68
C ILE A 14 -48.68 -40.22 -55.61
N PHE A 15 -49.92 -39.80 -55.95
CA PHE A 15 -50.33 -38.39 -55.86
C PHE A 15 -50.34 -37.86 -54.42
N VAL A 16 -50.81 -38.65 -53.45
CA VAL A 16 -50.82 -38.26 -52.03
C VAL A 16 -49.39 -38.18 -51.49
N SER A 17 -48.54 -39.16 -51.80
CA SER A 17 -47.12 -39.14 -51.40
C SER A 17 -46.35 -37.99 -52.05
N ALA A 18 -46.59 -37.69 -53.34
CA ALA A 18 -45.99 -36.55 -54.02
C ALA A 18 -46.45 -35.21 -53.44
N GLY A 19 -47.75 -35.07 -53.14
CA GLY A 19 -48.31 -33.89 -52.48
C GLY A 19 -47.75 -33.65 -51.07
N LEU A 20 -47.59 -34.72 -50.28
CA LEU A 20 -46.91 -34.66 -48.98
C LEU A 20 -45.42 -34.31 -49.11
N LEU A 21 -44.72 -34.88 -50.09
CA LEU A 21 -43.31 -34.54 -50.34
C LEU A 21 -43.18 -33.05 -50.70
N PHE A 22 -44.07 -32.53 -51.56
CA PHE A 22 -44.08 -31.12 -51.97
C PHE A 22 -44.44 -30.18 -50.81
N ALA A 23 -45.41 -30.55 -49.96
CA ALA A 23 -45.77 -29.77 -48.78
C ALA A 23 -44.61 -29.70 -47.78
N VAL A 24 -43.90 -30.81 -47.54
CA VAL A 24 -42.72 -30.84 -46.68
C VAL A 24 -41.58 -30.02 -47.30
N THR A 25 -41.21 -30.24 -48.58
CA THR A 25 -40.10 -29.49 -49.19
C THR A 25 -40.38 -28.00 -49.31
N PHE A 26 -41.64 -27.56 -49.44
CA PHE A 26 -42.01 -26.15 -49.41
C PHE A 26 -41.97 -25.55 -47.98
N SER A 27 -42.25 -26.35 -46.94
CA SER A 27 -42.06 -25.94 -45.54
C SER A 27 -40.61 -25.97 -45.06
N VAL A 28 -39.73 -26.77 -45.70
CA VAL A 28 -38.27 -26.73 -45.47
C VAL A 28 -37.53 -26.00 -46.60
N CYS A 29 -38.23 -25.20 -47.42
CA CYS A 29 -37.56 -24.05 -48.01
C CYS A 29 -37.17 -23.14 -46.83
N PRO A 30 -35.88 -22.94 -46.53
CA PRO A 30 -35.57 -21.72 -45.85
C PRO A 30 -36.07 -20.61 -46.78
N MET A 31 -37.02 -19.81 -46.30
CA MET A 31 -36.81 -18.38 -46.47
C MET A 31 -35.47 -18.14 -45.81
N SER A 32 -34.41 -18.29 -46.62
CA SER A 32 -33.08 -17.84 -46.27
C SER A 32 -33.34 -16.45 -45.75
N CYS A 33 -32.99 -16.20 -44.48
CA CYS A 33 -32.92 -14.85 -44.00
C CYS A 33 -32.07 -14.18 -45.06
N ARG A 34 -32.70 -13.33 -45.88
CA ARG A 34 -32.00 -12.47 -46.81
C ARG A 34 -31.14 -11.71 -45.84
N SER A 35 -29.86 -12.08 -45.75
CA SER A 35 -28.90 -11.30 -45.00
C SER A 35 -29.16 -9.92 -45.53
N SER A 36 -29.62 -9.03 -44.65
CA SER A 36 -29.49 -7.62 -44.90
C SER A 36 -28.08 -7.50 -45.48
N VAL A 37 -27.96 -6.83 -46.62
CA VAL A 37 -26.65 -6.29 -46.96
C VAL A 37 -26.48 -5.09 -46.03
N GLU A 38 -26.46 -5.39 -44.73
CA GLU A 38 -25.58 -4.77 -43.77
C GLU A 38 -24.21 -4.96 -44.39
N SER A 39 -23.87 -3.98 -45.21
CA SER A 39 -22.51 -3.50 -45.32
C SER A 39 -21.86 -3.66 -43.95
N LEU A 40 -20.69 -4.29 -43.92
CA LEU A 40 -19.76 -4.11 -42.83
C LEU A 40 -19.39 -2.62 -42.80
N GLU A 41 -20.26 -1.83 -42.16
CA GLU A 41 -19.94 -0.47 -41.74
C GLU A 41 -18.84 -0.63 -40.72
N LEU A 42 -17.61 -0.43 -41.19
CA LEU A 42 -16.45 -0.31 -40.32
C LEU A 42 -16.71 0.90 -39.43
N LEU A 43 -17.19 0.63 -38.21
CA LEU A 43 -17.48 1.65 -37.22
C LEU A 43 -16.24 2.53 -37.08
N SER A 44 -16.38 3.80 -37.42
CA SER A 44 -15.31 4.79 -37.35
C SER A 44 -15.59 5.71 -36.16
N GLY A 45 -14.60 5.86 -35.28
CA GLY A 45 -14.75 6.50 -33.99
C GLY A 45 -13.65 6.06 -33.04
N ASP A 46 -13.64 6.66 -31.84
CA ASP A 46 -12.77 6.23 -30.75
C ASP A 46 -13.53 5.22 -29.87
N PHE A 47 -13.10 3.96 -29.92
CA PHE A 47 -13.63 2.86 -29.10
C PHE A 47 -12.74 2.55 -27.89
N SER A 48 -11.80 3.45 -27.54
CA SER A 48 -10.96 3.27 -26.37
C SER A 48 -11.71 3.66 -25.09
N VAL A 49 -11.82 2.71 -24.18
CA VAL A 49 -12.51 2.85 -22.90
C VAL A 49 -11.84 3.93 -22.03
N PRO A 50 -12.61 4.80 -21.33
CA PRO A 50 -12.05 5.71 -20.34
C PRO A 50 -11.30 4.94 -19.24
N ASN A 51 -10.12 5.41 -18.85
CA ASN A 51 -9.30 4.76 -17.83
C ASN A 51 -9.18 5.66 -16.61
N ILE A 52 -9.28 5.11 -15.40
CA ILE A 52 -8.90 5.80 -14.17
C ILE A 52 -7.38 5.94 -14.15
N THR A 53 -6.90 7.18 -14.08
CA THR A 53 -5.46 7.52 -14.04
C THR A 53 -4.98 7.72 -12.61
N LYS A 54 -5.87 8.13 -11.70
CA LYS A 54 -5.57 8.35 -10.28
C LYS A 54 -6.82 8.24 -9.41
N PHE A 55 -6.65 7.78 -8.18
CA PHE A 55 -7.63 7.92 -7.10
C PHE A 55 -6.93 8.46 -5.86
N CYS A 56 -7.53 9.41 -5.16
CA CYS A 56 -7.08 9.86 -3.83
C CYS A 56 -8.27 10.17 -2.93
N ALA A 57 -8.28 9.65 -1.70
CA ALA A 57 -9.15 10.19 -0.67
C ALA A 57 -8.68 11.61 -0.30
N THR A 58 -9.60 12.56 -0.20
CA THR A 58 -9.32 13.99 0.00
C THR A 58 -9.80 14.52 1.36
N SER A 59 -10.77 13.85 1.98
CA SER A 59 -11.20 14.08 3.37
C SER A 59 -11.88 12.82 3.93
N SER A 60 -12.35 12.86 5.18
CA SER A 60 -13.19 11.80 5.77
C SER A 60 -14.41 11.46 4.91
N ASN A 61 -14.99 12.45 4.21
CA ASN A 61 -16.20 12.32 3.40
C ASN A 61 -16.00 12.59 1.90
N SER A 62 -14.78 12.62 1.37
CA SER A 62 -14.56 12.86 -0.06
C SER A 62 -13.35 12.16 -0.66
N ALA A 63 -13.41 11.91 -1.96
CA ALA A 63 -12.30 11.42 -2.76
C ALA A 63 -12.32 12.01 -4.17
N ARG A 64 -11.18 11.98 -4.87
CA ARG A 64 -11.04 12.41 -6.27
C ARG A 64 -10.69 11.21 -7.15
N LEU A 65 -11.43 11.04 -8.24
CA LEU A 65 -11.08 10.18 -9.37
C LEU A 65 -10.60 11.06 -10.53
N ASP A 66 -9.40 10.79 -11.06
CA ASP A 66 -8.95 11.35 -12.32
C ASP A 66 -9.05 10.29 -13.43
N PHE A 67 -9.50 10.69 -14.61
CA PHE A 67 -9.69 9.84 -15.79
C PHE A 67 -8.82 10.29 -16.98
N SER A 68 -8.68 9.43 -17.98
CA SER A 68 -7.97 9.76 -19.24
C SER A 68 -8.69 10.83 -20.09
N ARG A 69 -10.00 10.99 -19.88
CA ARG A 69 -10.95 11.84 -20.61
C ARG A 69 -12.10 12.24 -19.69
N GLU A 70 -12.93 13.18 -20.12
CA GLU A 70 -14.17 13.55 -19.41
C GLU A 70 -15.13 12.36 -19.37
N VAL A 71 -15.83 12.16 -18.25
CA VAL A 71 -16.78 11.05 -18.05
C VAL A 71 -17.99 11.47 -17.22
N GLU A 72 -19.12 10.82 -17.47
CA GLU A 72 -20.31 10.81 -16.59
C GLU A 72 -20.27 9.55 -15.71
N LEU A 73 -20.46 9.68 -14.40
CA LEU A 73 -20.53 8.52 -13.48
C LEU A 73 -21.99 8.12 -13.18
N LYS A 74 -22.25 6.82 -13.16
CA LYS A 74 -23.55 6.23 -12.83
C LYS A 74 -23.40 5.09 -11.82
N ASN A 75 -24.44 4.88 -11.02
CA ASN A 75 -24.51 3.88 -9.95
C ASN A 75 -23.24 3.88 -9.07
N THR A 76 -22.79 5.06 -8.67
CA THR A 76 -21.55 5.22 -7.89
C THR A 76 -21.87 5.18 -6.41
N GLU A 77 -21.31 4.18 -5.73
CA GLU A 77 -21.68 3.79 -4.37
C GLU A 77 -20.43 3.47 -3.53
N LEU A 78 -20.51 3.74 -2.23
CA LEU A 78 -19.44 3.48 -1.26
C LEU A 78 -19.72 2.18 -0.51
N PHE A 79 -18.73 1.32 -0.35
CA PHE A 79 -18.83 0.06 0.40
C PHE A 79 -17.67 -0.06 1.40
N LEU A 80 -17.87 -0.84 2.46
CA LEU A 80 -16.75 -1.48 3.16
C LEU A 80 -16.19 -2.58 2.26
N SER A 81 -14.87 -2.74 2.19
CA SER A 81 -14.22 -3.67 1.25
C SER A 81 -14.62 -5.13 1.46
N ASP A 82 -14.98 -5.52 2.68
CA ASP A 82 -15.41 -6.86 3.07
C ASP A 82 -16.93 -7.11 2.89
N LYS A 83 -17.71 -6.09 2.49
CA LYS A 83 -19.17 -6.16 2.43
C LYS A 83 -19.74 -5.90 1.04
N ILE A 84 -20.90 -6.51 0.81
CA ILE A 84 -21.72 -6.35 -0.40
C ILE A 84 -22.75 -5.24 -0.21
N SER A 85 -23.11 -4.91 1.05
CA SER A 85 -24.06 -3.84 1.35
C SER A 85 -23.40 -2.46 1.21
N SER A 86 -23.99 -1.63 0.36
CA SER A 86 -23.66 -0.23 0.18
C SER A 86 -23.86 0.57 1.47
N LEU A 87 -22.97 1.53 1.71
CA LEU A 87 -23.06 2.53 2.78
C LEU A 87 -23.80 3.80 2.34
N GLY A 88 -24.13 3.93 1.05
CA GLY A 88 -24.81 5.08 0.49
C GLY A 88 -24.37 5.40 -0.94
N ASN A 89 -25.21 6.16 -1.62
CA ASN A 89 -24.88 6.76 -2.91
C ASN A 89 -23.78 7.82 -2.73
N VAL A 90 -22.98 8.01 -3.77
CA VAL A 90 -21.92 9.02 -3.83
C VAL A 90 -22.36 10.18 -4.71
N GLU A 91 -22.33 11.40 -4.17
CA GLU A 91 -22.58 12.60 -4.97
C GLU A 91 -21.34 12.93 -5.80
N CYS A 92 -21.54 13.27 -7.08
CA CYS A 92 -20.45 13.46 -8.04
C CYS A 92 -20.42 14.91 -8.54
N LYS A 93 -19.30 15.59 -8.36
CA LYS A 93 -19.02 16.94 -8.91
C LYS A 93 -17.93 16.82 -9.97
N TYR A 94 -18.18 17.37 -11.15
CA TYR A 94 -17.36 17.15 -12.34
C TYR A 94 -16.41 18.33 -12.61
N GLU A 95 -15.14 18.04 -12.87
CA GLU A 95 -14.04 18.98 -13.13
C GLU A 95 -13.21 18.48 -14.34
N GLU A 96 -13.66 18.80 -15.57
CA GLU A 96 -13.06 18.28 -16.83
C GLU A 96 -12.89 16.74 -16.80
N LYS A 97 -11.65 16.27 -16.65
CA LYS A 97 -11.28 14.84 -16.59
C LYS A 97 -11.31 14.25 -15.18
N SER A 98 -11.77 15.01 -14.19
CA SER A 98 -11.76 14.62 -12.79
C SER A 98 -13.17 14.65 -12.21
N VAL A 99 -13.44 13.75 -11.27
CA VAL A 99 -14.70 13.70 -10.55
C VAL A 99 -14.41 13.70 -9.05
N LEU A 100 -14.90 14.73 -8.36
CA LEU A 100 -14.93 14.79 -6.92
C LEU A 100 -16.15 14.01 -6.42
N LEU A 101 -15.88 13.03 -5.59
CA LEU A 101 -16.83 12.16 -4.93
C LEU A 101 -17.11 12.69 -3.52
N GLU A 102 -18.37 12.86 -3.17
CA GLU A 102 -18.81 13.22 -1.81
C GLU A 102 -19.64 12.09 -1.22
N PHE A 103 -19.19 11.60 -0.06
CA PHE A 103 -19.78 10.47 0.65
C PHE A 103 -20.81 10.96 1.67
N GLN A 104 -21.97 10.30 1.73
CA GLN A 104 -23.03 10.64 2.68
C GLN A 104 -22.64 10.41 4.16
N ASN A 105 -21.68 9.51 4.40
CA ASN A 105 -21.17 9.15 5.72
C ASN A 105 -19.65 9.29 5.74
N GLU A 106 -19.09 9.70 6.88
CA GLU A 106 -17.64 9.77 7.05
C GLU A 106 -17.01 8.36 7.07
N THR A 107 -15.85 8.25 6.40
CA THR A 107 -14.99 7.06 6.46
C THR A 107 -14.16 7.08 7.75
N ALA A 108 -14.06 5.93 8.41
CA ALA A 108 -13.25 5.75 9.61
C ALA A 108 -11.78 5.51 9.23
N ILE A 109 -10.86 6.13 9.98
CA ILE A 109 -9.43 6.16 9.65
C ILE A 109 -8.87 4.74 9.49
N GLY A 110 -8.24 4.47 8.34
CA GLY A 110 -7.53 3.23 8.04
C GLY A 110 -8.38 1.97 7.81
N ILE A 111 -9.70 2.05 8.02
CA ILE A 111 -10.66 1.01 7.61
C ILE A 111 -10.67 0.91 6.09
N ASP A 112 -10.78 -0.31 5.56
CA ASP A 112 -10.80 -0.56 4.12
C ASP A 112 -12.19 -0.36 3.52
N TYR A 113 -12.26 0.56 2.56
CA TYR A 113 -13.44 0.89 1.77
C TYR A 113 -13.17 0.64 0.28
N LYS A 114 -14.24 0.63 -0.51
CA LYS A 114 -14.16 0.67 -1.98
C LYS A 114 -15.26 1.55 -2.55
N VAL A 115 -14.94 2.27 -3.62
CA VAL A 115 -15.96 2.93 -4.46
C VAL A 115 -16.18 2.08 -5.69
N GLU A 116 -17.43 1.71 -5.97
CA GLU A 116 -17.81 0.98 -7.18
C GLU A 116 -18.75 1.85 -8.03
N GLY A 117 -18.70 1.69 -9.36
CA GLY A 117 -19.54 2.45 -10.27
C GLY A 117 -19.25 2.19 -11.74
N MET A 118 -19.92 2.97 -12.61
CA MET A 118 -19.70 2.95 -14.06
C MET A 118 -19.41 4.35 -14.57
N ALA A 119 -18.29 4.52 -15.27
CA ALA A 119 -17.93 5.74 -15.98
C ALA A 119 -18.26 5.61 -17.47
N PHE A 120 -18.85 6.64 -18.07
CA PHE A 120 -19.21 6.71 -19.49
C PHE A 120 -18.56 7.92 -20.15
N ASP A 121 -17.91 7.76 -21.30
CA ASP A 121 -17.43 8.90 -22.10
C ASP A 121 -18.50 9.40 -23.10
N SER A 122 -18.21 10.53 -23.74
CA SER A 122 -19.13 11.16 -24.73
C SER A 122 -19.30 10.37 -26.02
N ALA A 123 -18.45 9.36 -26.28
CA ALA A 123 -18.61 8.42 -27.39
C ALA A 123 -19.45 7.17 -27.00
N GLY A 124 -19.84 7.06 -25.73
CA GLY A 124 -20.62 5.94 -25.20
C GLY A 124 -19.79 4.74 -24.75
N ASN A 125 -18.46 4.85 -24.73
CA ASN A 125 -17.60 3.83 -24.15
C ASN A 125 -17.76 3.82 -22.62
N SER A 126 -17.73 2.64 -21.99
CA SER A 126 -17.95 2.52 -20.55
C SER A 126 -16.87 1.71 -19.83
N LEU A 127 -16.57 2.13 -18.59
CA LEU A 127 -15.73 1.42 -17.63
C LEU A 127 -16.54 1.14 -16.36
N THR A 128 -16.78 -0.13 -16.06
CA THR A 128 -17.17 -0.54 -14.70
C THR A 128 -15.92 -0.62 -13.83
N PHE A 129 -15.93 0.02 -12.66
CA PHE A 129 -14.79 0.07 -11.76
C PHE A 129 -15.16 -0.32 -10.32
N SER A 130 -14.13 -0.78 -9.60
CA SER A 130 -14.13 -0.97 -8.15
C SER A 130 -12.75 -0.55 -7.66
N VAL A 131 -12.67 0.54 -6.89
CA VAL A 131 -11.42 1.15 -6.44
C VAL A 131 -11.32 1.04 -4.92
N PRO A 132 -10.45 0.19 -4.37
CA PRO A 132 -10.24 0.08 -2.93
C PRO A 132 -9.40 1.27 -2.41
N PHE A 133 -9.71 1.72 -1.19
CA PHE A 133 -8.97 2.76 -0.50
C PHE A 133 -9.12 2.62 1.03
N LYS A 134 -8.22 3.26 1.78
CA LYS A 134 -8.34 3.37 3.24
C LYS A 134 -9.04 4.67 3.63
N GLY A 135 -9.90 4.60 4.64
CA GLY A 135 -10.58 5.78 5.19
C GLY A 135 -9.59 6.85 5.63
N PHE A 136 -9.90 8.10 5.28
CA PHE A 136 -8.93 9.19 5.28
C PHE A 136 -8.50 9.61 6.69
N ASN A 137 -7.19 9.73 6.90
CA ASN A 137 -6.66 10.25 8.16
C ASN A 137 -6.73 11.78 8.20
N ASN A 138 -7.79 12.32 8.81
CA ASN A 138 -7.97 13.77 8.99
C ASN A 138 -7.15 14.36 10.16
N ASN A 139 -6.52 13.53 10.99
CA ASN A 139 -5.66 13.95 12.10
C ASN A 139 -4.33 13.17 12.12
N PRO A 140 -3.48 13.31 11.08
CA PRO A 140 -2.21 12.60 11.05
C PRO A 140 -1.31 13.05 12.20
N ALA A 141 -0.68 12.09 12.85
CA ALA A 141 0.45 12.33 13.73
C ALA A 141 1.62 12.93 12.93
N LYS A 142 2.48 13.70 13.59
CA LYS A 142 3.80 14.05 13.05
C LYS A 142 4.86 13.34 13.88
N VAL A 143 5.66 12.54 13.21
CA VAL A 143 6.65 11.64 13.82
C VAL A 143 7.97 11.74 13.08
N ILE A 144 9.06 11.40 13.76
CA ILE A 144 10.42 11.38 13.20
C ILE A 144 11.14 10.10 13.62
N ILE A 145 12.10 9.65 12.82
CA ILE A 145 12.93 8.48 13.13
C ILE A 145 13.95 8.87 14.21
N THR A 146 14.01 8.12 15.31
CA THR A 146 14.93 8.36 16.42
C THR A 146 16.00 7.29 16.55
N GLU A 147 15.67 6.03 16.31
CA GLU A 147 16.63 4.93 16.45
C GLU A 147 16.43 3.87 15.34
N LEU A 148 17.51 3.25 14.88
CA LEU A 148 17.48 2.24 13.83
C LEU A 148 18.51 1.13 14.06
N ARG A 149 18.08 -0.13 14.02
CA ARG A 149 18.98 -1.29 14.06
C ARG A 149 18.82 -2.13 12.80
N ASN A 150 19.85 -2.15 11.94
CA ASN A 150 19.87 -2.97 10.72
C ASN A 150 20.45 -4.39 10.92
N SER A 151 20.53 -4.89 12.16
CA SER A 151 21.11 -6.19 12.52
C SER A 151 20.16 -7.07 13.34
N TYR A 152 19.61 -8.10 12.70
CA TYR A 152 19.06 -9.29 13.37
C TYR A 152 20.16 -10.12 14.06
N GLY A 153 19.83 -10.84 15.14
CA GLY A 153 20.67 -11.91 15.66
C GLY A 153 20.25 -12.48 17.02
N THR A 154 20.97 -13.51 17.46
CA THR A 154 20.76 -14.19 18.74
C THR A 154 21.96 -13.98 19.66
N LYS A 155 21.71 -13.62 20.92
CA LYS A 155 22.71 -13.53 21.98
C LYS A 155 22.43 -14.62 23.01
N THR A 156 23.39 -15.50 23.26
CA THR A 156 23.32 -16.42 24.41
C THR A 156 23.72 -15.68 25.68
N ILE A 157 22.85 -15.66 26.70
CA ILE A 157 23.21 -15.20 28.06
C ILE A 157 24.18 -16.24 28.65
N LYS A 158 25.33 -15.82 29.18
CA LYS A 158 26.38 -16.76 29.59
C LYS A 158 26.00 -17.57 30.83
N GLU A 159 25.25 -16.93 31.72
CA GLU A 159 24.87 -17.41 33.04
C GLU A 159 23.72 -18.43 32.95
N THR A 160 22.66 -18.09 32.21
CA THR A 160 21.46 -18.94 32.06
C THR A 160 21.50 -19.86 30.84
N LYS A 161 22.41 -19.62 29.89
CA LYS A 161 22.46 -20.23 28.53
C LYS A 161 21.24 -19.94 27.65
N GLU A 162 20.38 -19.04 28.08
CA GLU A 162 19.19 -18.61 27.37
C GLU A 162 19.54 -17.91 26.04
N LYS A 163 18.78 -18.20 24.99
CA LYS A 163 18.94 -17.57 23.67
C LYS A 163 18.00 -16.38 23.57
N VAL A 164 18.57 -15.18 23.60
CA VAL A 164 17.83 -13.94 23.40
C VAL A 164 17.91 -13.54 21.94
N HIS A 165 16.78 -13.62 21.22
CA HIS A 165 16.66 -13.21 19.83
C HIS A 165 16.35 -11.72 19.74
N ARG A 166 16.80 -11.05 18.67
CA ARG A 166 16.56 -9.61 18.44
C ARG A 166 16.40 -9.32 16.95
N SER A 167 15.39 -8.51 16.63
CA SER A 167 15.03 -8.18 15.24
C SER A 167 15.72 -6.90 14.72
N GLU A 168 15.63 -6.62 13.43
CA GLU A 168 15.81 -5.24 12.98
C GLU A 168 14.63 -4.38 13.45
N PHE A 169 14.86 -3.11 13.77
CA PHE A 169 13.79 -2.18 14.12
C PHE A 169 14.05 -0.77 13.61
N VAL A 170 12.97 0.01 13.53
CA VAL A 170 12.95 1.46 13.38
C VAL A 170 12.09 2.01 14.50
N GLU A 171 12.61 2.99 15.23
CA GLU A 171 11.88 3.71 16.27
C GLU A 171 11.48 5.09 15.77
N LEU A 172 10.26 5.49 16.09
CA LEU A 172 9.72 6.80 15.83
C LEU A 172 9.39 7.52 17.14
N TYR A 173 9.64 8.82 17.18
CA TYR A 173 9.17 9.72 18.24
C TYR A 173 8.08 10.64 17.72
N VAL A 174 7.01 10.82 18.51
CA VAL A 174 5.83 11.59 18.13
C VAL A 174 5.98 13.07 18.51
N LEU A 175 6.21 13.92 17.51
CA LEU A 175 6.30 15.38 17.63
C LEU A 175 4.95 16.08 17.81
N LYS A 176 3.87 15.46 17.29
CA LYS A 176 2.48 15.89 17.45
C LYS A 176 1.58 14.66 17.39
N GLY A 177 0.75 14.50 18.40
CA GLY A 177 -0.21 13.40 18.48
C GLY A 177 -1.26 13.40 17.35
N GLY A 178 -1.92 12.26 17.22
CA GLY A 178 -2.90 11.93 16.18
C GLY A 178 -2.76 10.47 15.74
N ASN A 179 -3.35 10.15 14.59
CA ASN A 179 -3.37 8.79 14.08
C ASN A 179 -2.16 8.49 13.17
N LEU A 180 -1.60 7.28 13.29
CA LEU A 180 -0.45 6.81 12.49
C LEU A 180 -0.81 6.33 11.07
N SER A 181 -2.09 6.12 10.75
CA SER A 181 -2.54 5.61 9.44
C SER A 181 -2.11 6.53 8.29
N GLY A 182 -1.67 5.93 7.18
CA GLY A 182 -1.18 6.65 6.01
C GLY A 182 0.31 7.01 6.09
N LEU A 183 1.01 6.61 7.14
CA LEU A 183 2.47 6.63 7.20
C LEU A 183 3.01 5.24 6.81
N GLU A 184 4.12 5.21 6.09
CA GLU A 184 4.89 3.97 5.87
C GLU A 184 6.40 4.20 5.95
N VAL A 185 7.13 3.14 6.32
CA VAL A 185 8.59 3.12 6.31
C VAL A 185 9.09 2.09 5.31
N ILE A 186 10.04 2.53 4.47
CA ILE A 186 10.63 1.74 3.39
C ILE A 186 12.16 1.72 3.46
N SER A 187 12.74 0.66 2.91
CA SER A 187 14.17 0.56 2.57
C SER A 187 14.34 0.89 1.08
N ALA A 188 15.32 1.70 0.71
CA ALA A 188 15.66 1.95 -0.68
C ALA A 188 16.16 0.67 -1.39
N ALA A 189 16.88 -0.20 -0.67
CA ALA A 189 17.35 -1.47 -1.22
C ALA A 189 16.22 -2.49 -1.53
N ASN A 190 15.13 -2.47 -0.76
CA ASN A 190 14.06 -3.48 -0.85
C ASN A 190 12.72 -2.96 -1.39
N GLY A 191 12.44 -1.66 -1.26
CA GLY A 191 11.17 -1.02 -1.59
C GLY A 191 9.98 -1.68 -0.89
N ASP A 192 8.87 -1.84 -1.62
CA ASP A 192 7.63 -2.43 -1.12
C ASP A 192 7.76 -3.89 -0.62
N LYS A 193 8.86 -4.60 -0.92
CA LYS A 193 9.03 -6.02 -0.52
C LYS A 193 9.14 -6.22 1.00
N THR A 194 9.54 -5.18 1.72
CA THR A 194 9.74 -5.19 3.17
C THR A 194 9.27 -3.88 3.81
N LYS A 195 8.30 -3.21 3.18
CA LYS A 195 7.73 -1.99 3.74
C LYS A 195 6.90 -2.28 4.96
N PHE A 196 6.84 -1.30 5.86
CA PHE A 196 5.98 -1.31 7.03
C PHE A 196 4.97 -0.19 6.88
N ILE A 197 3.70 -0.53 6.63
CA ILE A 197 2.59 0.43 6.68
C ILE A 197 2.14 0.55 8.13
N LEU A 198 2.08 1.76 8.67
CA LEU A 198 1.67 1.96 10.05
C LEU A 198 0.15 1.76 10.19
N PRO A 199 -0.30 1.09 11.26
CA PRO A 199 -1.72 0.81 11.50
C PRO A 199 -2.47 2.09 11.91
N ALA A 200 -3.80 2.04 11.83
CA ALA A 200 -4.65 3.09 12.35
C ALA A 200 -4.73 3.03 13.87
N VAL A 201 -3.83 3.77 14.53
CA VAL A 201 -3.68 3.82 15.98
C VAL A 201 -3.40 5.27 16.40
N GLU A 202 -4.06 5.73 17.45
CA GLU A 202 -3.79 7.03 18.06
C GLU A 202 -2.52 7.00 18.92
N VAL A 203 -1.76 8.10 18.84
CA VAL A 203 -0.58 8.36 19.66
C VAL A 203 -0.58 9.81 20.14
N ASN A 204 0.08 10.06 21.26
CA ASN A 204 0.22 11.36 21.90
C ASN A 204 1.57 12.01 21.57
N GLU A 205 1.66 13.33 21.70
CA GLU A 205 2.96 14.01 21.66
C GLU A 205 3.86 13.48 22.79
N GLY A 206 5.07 13.06 22.42
CA GLY A 206 6.05 12.48 23.35
C GLY A 206 6.08 10.95 23.37
N ASP A 207 5.12 10.27 22.75
CA ASP A 207 5.11 8.81 22.64
C ASP A 207 6.28 8.32 21.76
N TYR A 208 6.78 7.13 22.09
CA TYR A 208 7.68 6.35 21.24
C TYR A 208 6.90 5.20 20.58
N VAL A 209 7.22 4.91 19.33
CA VAL A 209 6.64 3.79 18.56
C VAL A 209 7.79 2.97 17.99
N THR A 210 7.91 1.71 18.40
CA THR A 210 8.96 0.80 17.93
C THR A 210 8.36 -0.17 16.92
N MET A 211 8.82 -0.07 15.67
CA MET A 211 8.49 -0.99 14.60
C MET A 211 9.56 -2.08 14.48
N HIS A 212 9.24 -3.29 14.92
CA HIS A 212 10.07 -4.47 14.72
C HIS A 212 9.89 -4.96 13.28
N MET A 213 10.92 -4.73 12.46
CA MET A 213 10.86 -4.82 10.99
C MET A 213 10.92 -6.25 10.45
N ARG A 214 11.00 -7.26 11.34
CA ARG A 214 10.94 -8.66 10.98
C ARG A 214 10.37 -9.50 12.13
N MET A 215 9.42 -10.40 11.83
CA MET A 215 9.01 -11.46 12.74
C MET A 215 10.14 -12.47 12.92
N ILE A 216 10.41 -12.85 14.17
CA ILE A 216 11.46 -13.82 14.50
C ILE A 216 10.85 -15.22 14.47
N ILE A 217 11.40 -16.07 13.60
CA ILE A 217 11.11 -17.51 13.55
C ILE A 217 12.40 -18.26 13.87
N ALA A 218 12.39 -18.99 14.97
CA ALA A 218 13.50 -19.79 15.48
C ALA A 218 12.98 -21.05 16.20
N GLU A 219 13.89 -21.96 16.56
CA GLU A 219 13.58 -23.17 17.31
C GLU A 219 12.92 -22.82 18.67
N GLY A 220 11.64 -23.17 18.82
CA GLY A 220 10.85 -22.86 20.03
C GLY A 220 10.35 -21.41 20.12
N LEU A 221 10.45 -20.62 19.04
CA LEU A 221 10.00 -19.22 19.00
C LEU A 221 9.46 -18.90 17.61
N ASP A 222 8.14 -19.03 17.42
CA ASP A 222 7.43 -18.73 16.17
C ASP A 222 6.47 -17.55 16.40
N GLY A 223 7.02 -16.33 16.46
CA GLY A 223 6.23 -15.13 16.79
C GLY A 223 5.76 -15.01 18.25
N GLU A 224 6.09 -15.95 19.15
CA GLU A 224 5.60 -15.90 20.54
C GLU A 224 6.06 -14.62 21.27
N GLY A 225 5.11 -13.91 21.89
CA GLY A 225 5.35 -12.64 22.58
C GLY A 225 5.47 -11.41 21.68
N MET A 226 5.48 -11.56 20.35
CA MET A 226 5.61 -10.49 19.36
C MET A 226 4.23 -9.94 18.97
N ASN A 227 3.51 -9.36 19.94
CA ASN A 227 2.15 -8.88 19.73
C ASN A 227 2.12 -7.43 19.26
N ASN A 228 1.27 -7.13 18.28
CA ASN A 228 0.99 -5.76 17.84
C ASN A 228 0.09 -5.01 18.84
N GLU A 229 0.48 -3.78 19.19
CA GLU A 229 -0.23 -2.96 20.16
C GLU A 229 -1.11 -1.91 19.49
N PHE A 230 -2.29 -2.33 19.04
CA PHE A 230 -3.26 -1.46 18.37
C PHE A 230 -4.17 -0.66 19.33
N GLY A 231 -4.25 -1.05 20.60
CA GLY A 231 -5.08 -0.40 21.62
C GLY A 231 -4.26 0.24 22.75
N ASP A 232 -4.90 0.55 23.87
CA ASP A 232 -4.28 1.27 25.00
C ASP A 232 -3.31 0.41 25.84
N ASN A 233 -3.31 -0.91 25.66
CA ASN A 233 -2.44 -1.81 26.42
C ASN A 233 -1.06 -1.95 25.77
N LEU A 234 -0.13 -1.08 26.18
CA LEU A 234 1.30 -1.11 25.79
C LEU A 234 2.11 -2.21 26.49
N LYS A 235 1.47 -3.33 26.88
CA LYS A 235 2.09 -4.48 27.58
C LYS A 235 1.67 -5.83 26.99
N LEU A 236 1.16 -5.82 25.76
CA LEU A 236 0.81 -7.03 25.02
C LEU A 236 2.07 -7.66 24.43
N SER A 237 2.99 -6.83 23.95
CA SER A 237 4.31 -7.27 23.52
C SER A 237 5.19 -7.59 24.73
N LYS A 238 5.88 -8.74 24.65
CA LYS A 238 6.67 -9.31 25.74
C LYS A 238 7.99 -9.92 25.27
N HIS A 239 8.30 -9.75 23.99
CA HIS A 239 9.54 -10.23 23.41
C HIS A 239 10.70 -9.32 23.84
N GLU A 240 11.95 -9.78 23.65
CA GLU A 240 13.11 -8.91 23.81
C GLU A 240 13.00 -7.67 22.91
N ASP A 241 13.43 -6.53 23.46
CA ASP A 241 13.38 -5.19 22.88
C ASP A 241 11.95 -4.60 22.74
N SER A 242 10.93 -5.26 23.31
CA SER A 242 9.64 -4.64 23.62
C SER A 242 9.72 -3.73 24.85
N CYS A 243 8.85 -2.73 24.95
CA CYS A 243 8.87 -1.69 25.98
C CYS A 243 7.48 -1.42 26.55
N ASP A 244 7.33 -1.54 27.88
CA ASP A 244 6.02 -1.44 28.55
C ASP A 244 5.49 0.00 28.73
N THR A 245 6.16 0.98 28.10
CA THR A 245 5.82 2.42 28.06
C THR A 245 5.88 3.01 26.64
N ALA A 246 6.12 2.21 25.61
CA ALA A 246 6.11 2.62 24.20
C ALA A 246 5.24 1.65 23.39
N ARG A 247 4.88 2.01 22.17
CA ARG A 247 4.01 1.17 21.34
C ARG A 247 4.84 0.21 20.48
N ASP A 248 4.70 -1.09 20.74
CA ASP A 248 5.35 -2.13 19.94
C ASP A 248 4.49 -2.58 18.76
N LEU A 249 5.06 -2.47 17.56
CA LEU A 249 4.45 -2.88 16.30
C LEU A 249 5.36 -3.89 15.58
N TRP A 250 4.84 -5.07 15.26
CA TRP A 250 5.59 -6.17 14.67
C TRP A 250 5.20 -6.42 13.21
N SER A 251 6.20 -6.47 12.34
CA SER A 251 6.02 -6.80 10.93
C SER A 251 5.81 -8.29 10.75
N GLU A 252 4.80 -8.67 9.96
CA GLU A 252 4.58 -10.06 9.53
C GLU A 252 5.69 -10.59 8.59
N CYS A 253 6.60 -9.72 8.13
CA CYS A 253 7.66 -10.11 7.21
C CYS A 253 8.76 -10.92 7.92
N THR A 254 9.18 -12.03 7.31
CA THR A 254 10.29 -12.88 7.80
C THR A 254 11.62 -12.62 7.09
N LYS A 255 11.67 -11.64 6.18
CA LYS A 255 12.83 -11.32 5.33
C LYS A 255 13.53 -10.06 5.80
N LYS A 256 14.87 -10.06 5.91
CA LYS A 256 15.74 -9.10 5.19
C LYS A 256 15.29 -7.62 5.05
N PRO A 257 14.80 -6.87 6.06
CA PRO A 257 14.21 -5.54 5.79
C PRO A 257 15.20 -4.47 5.30
N PHE A 258 16.49 -4.61 5.62
CA PHE A 258 17.52 -3.60 5.30
C PHE A 258 18.79 -4.19 4.69
N ALA A 259 19.40 -3.45 3.75
CA ALA A 259 20.77 -3.72 3.31
C ALA A 259 21.80 -3.35 4.40
N ALA A 260 23.07 -3.70 4.16
CA ALA A 260 24.17 -3.38 5.07
C ALA A 260 24.51 -1.87 5.06
N SER A 261 24.54 -1.30 3.86
CA SER A 261 24.43 0.14 3.57
C SER A 261 23.09 0.35 2.88
N ASP A 262 22.28 1.29 3.35
CA ASP A 262 20.90 1.49 2.89
C ASP A 262 20.43 2.92 3.18
N ILE A 263 19.24 3.23 2.66
CA ILE A 263 18.51 4.44 2.98
C ILE A 263 17.13 4.03 3.47
N VAL A 264 16.78 4.43 4.68
CA VAL A 264 15.48 4.13 5.29
C VAL A 264 14.68 5.40 5.39
N VAL A 265 13.46 5.38 4.86
CA VAL A 265 12.63 6.57 4.64
C VAL A 265 11.28 6.37 5.30
N LEU A 266 10.86 7.35 6.11
CA LEU A 266 9.49 7.55 6.54
C LEU A 266 8.80 8.46 5.51
N ARG A 267 7.67 8.02 4.97
CA ARG A 267 6.89 8.78 3.99
C ARG A 267 5.39 8.64 4.18
N ASP A 268 4.64 9.56 3.61
CA ASP A 268 3.19 9.43 3.42
C ASP A 268 2.92 8.37 2.34
N SER A 269 2.04 7.41 2.62
CA SER A 269 1.76 6.27 1.74
C SER A 269 0.92 6.62 0.51
N ASN A 270 0.25 7.78 0.50
CA ASN A 270 -0.66 8.21 -0.56
C ASN A 270 0.07 9.16 -1.55
N THR A 271 0.92 10.05 -1.04
CA THR A 271 1.65 11.05 -1.83
C THR A 271 3.09 10.64 -2.13
N SER A 272 3.65 9.67 -1.38
CA SER A 272 5.09 9.37 -1.33
C SER A 272 5.97 10.53 -0.86
N GLU A 273 5.40 11.57 -0.24
CA GLU A 273 6.14 12.69 0.37
C GLU A 273 7.05 12.17 1.48
N ILE A 274 8.34 12.51 1.41
CA ILE A 274 9.35 12.11 2.38
C ILE A 274 9.22 13.00 3.63
N LEU A 275 9.02 12.36 4.78
CA LEU A 275 8.79 13.02 6.06
C LEU A 275 10.03 12.97 6.97
N ASP A 276 10.78 11.86 6.92
CA ASP A 276 12.07 11.72 7.58
C ASP A 276 12.92 10.63 6.90
N ALA A 277 14.24 10.63 7.10
CA ALA A 277 15.15 9.64 6.52
C ALA A 277 16.39 9.38 7.37
N VAL A 278 16.97 8.17 7.21
CA VAL A 278 18.29 7.78 7.71
C VAL A 278 19.10 7.19 6.56
N VAL A 279 20.17 7.89 6.16
CA VAL A 279 21.11 7.44 5.11
C VAL A 279 22.35 6.87 5.80
N PHE A 280 22.65 5.58 5.62
CA PHE A 280 23.75 4.93 6.33
C PHE A 280 24.57 3.98 5.45
N ALA A 281 25.88 3.90 5.71
CA ALA A 281 26.80 3.07 4.94
C ALA A 281 27.88 2.42 5.81
N LYS A 282 28.32 1.22 5.42
CA LYS A 282 29.57 0.63 5.93
C LYS A 282 30.78 1.37 5.39
N SER A 283 31.88 1.38 6.13
CA SER A 283 33.13 2.03 5.68
C SER A 283 33.77 1.36 4.45
N ASP A 284 33.41 0.10 4.15
CA ASP A 284 33.84 -0.64 2.95
C ASP A 284 32.92 -0.47 1.73
N CYS A 285 31.87 0.34 1.85
CA CYS A 285 30.90 0.59 0.78
C CYS A 285 31.45 1.62 -0.22
N ALA A 286 32.03 1.15 -1.34
CA ALA A 286 32.63 2.03 -2.35
C ALA A 286 31.61 2.85 -3.15
N GLU A 287 30.41 2.31 -3.42
CA GLU A 287 29.38 2.96 -4.22
C GLU A 287 27.96 2.54 -3.78
N TRP A 288 26.96 3.37 -4.12
CA TRP A 288 25.56 2.99 -3.98
C TRP A 288 25.16 1.98 -5.06
N LYS A 289 24.42 0.95 -4.69
CA LYS A 289 23.76 0.07 -5.68
C LYS A 289 22.69 0.87 -6.44
N LYS A 290 22.47 0.55 -7.72
CA LYS A 290 21.57 1.28 -8.63
C LYS A 290 20.20 1.68 -8.06
N GLY A 291 19.53 0.83 -7.26
CA GLY A 291 18.24 1.19 -6.64
C GLY A 291 18.35 2.16 -5.45
N ILE A 292 19.51 2.18 -4.78
CA ILE A 292 19.79 3.05 -3.63
C ILE A 292 20.28 4.43 -4.10
N SER A 293 21.05 4.50 -5.20
CA SER A 293 21.51 5.78 -5.77
C SER A 293 20.35 6.70 -6.15
N ASP A 294 19.31 6.14 -6.76
CA ASP A 294 18.15 6.91 -7.21
C ASP A 294 17.39 7.49 -5.98
N PHE A 295 17.24 6.70 -4.92
CA PHE A 295 16.70 7.15 -3.64
C PHE A 295 17.58 8.19 -2.93
N ALA A 296 18.91 8.09 -3.05
CA ALA A 296 19.83 9.06 -2.46
C ALA A 296 19.63 10.46 -3.05
N SER A 297 19.40 10.55 -4.37
CA SER A 297 19.04 11.80 -5.04
C SER A 297 17.69 12.32 -4.55
N ILE A 298 16.63 11.50 -4.54
CA ILE A 298 15.28 11.92 -4.11
C ILE A 298 15.29 12.42 -2.66
N VAL A 299 15.94 11.70 -1.75
CA VAL A 299 16.06 12.07 -0.33
C VAL A 299 16.88 13.35 -0.15
N SER A 300 17.94 13.55 -0.95
CA SER A 300 18.70 14.80 -0.99
C SER A 300 17.88 15.99 -1.51
N GLU A 301 17.13 15.78 -2.60
CA GLU A 301 16.30 16.81 -3.26
C GLU A 301 15.10 17.23 -2.40
N SER A 302 14.57 16.33 -1.57
CA SER A 302 13.54 16.66 -0.56
C SER A 302 14.02 17.62 0.53
N GLY A 303 15.33 17.82 0.70
CA GLY A 303 15.92 18.62 1.78
C GLY A 303 15.87 17.96 3.17
N ILE A 304 15.27 16.77 3.31
CA ILE A 304 15.12 16.03 4.56
C ILE A 304 16.45 15.41 5.04
N TRP A 305 17.35 15.03 4.12
CA TRP A 305 18.72 14.63 4.47
C TRP A 305 19.74 15.68 4.04
N GLN A 306 20.38 16.29 5.03
CA GLN A 306 21.35 17.36 4.90
C GLN A 306 22.75 16.77 4.70
N GLY A 307 23.41 17.20 3.62
CA GLY A 307 24.74 16.73 3.19
C GLY A 307 24.78 16.34 1.72
N GLY A 308 23.67 15.79 1.19
CA GLY A 308 23.53 15.42 -0.22
C GLY A 308 23.57 13.91 -0.48
N ALA A 309 23.38 13.51 -1.74
CA ALA A 309 23.27 12.10 -2.17
C ALA A 309 24.58 11.28 -2.09
N CYS A 310 25.75 11.92 -1.98
CA CYS A 310 27.04 11.23 -1.96
C CYS A 310 27.22 10.34 -0.72
N LEU A 311 27.88 9.19 -0.90
CA LEU A 311 28.06 8.19 0.16
C LEU A 311 28.81 8.70 1.40
N GLU A 312 29.71 9.68 1.22
CA GLU A 312 30.39 10.41 2.30
C GLU A 312 29.46 11.19 3.26
N ASN A 313 28.19 11.38 2.87
CA ASN A 313 27.15 12.02 3.68
C ASN A 313 26.24 11.03 4.39
N ALA A 314 26.48 9.73 4.24
CA ALA A 314 25.87 8.70 5.06
C ALA A 314 26.50 8.66 6.46
N ILE A 315 25.74 8.29 7.49
CA ILE A 315 26.34 7.93 8.77
C ILE A 315 27.04 6.56 8.64
N CYS A 316 28.26 6.45 9.16
CA CYS A 316 28.99 5.19 9.20
C CYS A 316 28.28 4.19 10.12
N CYS A 317 27.80 3.08 9.57
CA CYS A 317 27.01 2.07 10.27
C CYS A 317 27.87 0.89 10.78
N ASP A 318 29.19 1.06 10.81
CA ASP A 318 30.11 0.05 11.34
C ASP A 318 29.81 -0.27 12.80
N ASN A 319 30.00 -1.53 13.18
CA ASN A 319 29.78 -2.04 14.54
C ASN A 319 28.32 -2.03 15.06
N ILE A 320 27.31 -1.65 14.26
CA ILE A 320 25.90 -2.02 14.54
C ILE A 320 25.82 -3.55 14.71
N SER A 321 25.03 -3.99 15.68
CA SER A 321 24.90 -5.38 16.10
C SER A 321 23.51 -5.59 16.71
N PRO A 322 23.12 -6.82 17.13
CA PRO A 322 21.86 -7.02 17.84
C PRO A 322 21.71 -6.15 19.10
N THR A 323 22.80 -5.63 19.69
CA THR A 323 22.75 -4.79 20.90
C THR A 323 23.12 -3.32 20.66
N ARG A 324 23.27 -2.89 19.40
CA ARG A 324 23.75 -1.54 19.03
C ARG A 324 22.97 -1.03 17.82
N SER A 325 22.79 0.28 17.72
CA SER A 325 21.89 0.93 16.77
C SER A 325 22.48 2.26 16.28
N LEU A 326 21.91 2.82 15.22
CA LEU A 326 22.02 4.24 14.94
C LEU A 326 21.04 4.98 15.85
N SER A 327 21.50 5.96 16.61
CA SER A 327 20.68 6.77 17.52
C SER A 327 20.81 8.25 17.18
N ARG A 328 19.67 8.92 16.97
CA ARG A 328 19.59 10.36 16.71
C ARG A 328 19.92 11.15 17.97
N GLN A 329 20.80 12.13 17.85
CA GLN A 329 21.35 12.89 18.97
C GLN A 329 20.69 14.26 19.18
N ASN A 330 20.01 14.79 18.16
CA ASN A 330 19.44 16.13 18.16
C ASN A 330 17.91 16.15 18.41
N LEU A 331 17.38 15.17 19.15
CA LEU A 331 15.93 15.05 19.37
C LEU A 331 15.32 16.30 20.05
N LYS A 332 16.04 16.90 21.01
CA LYS A 332 15.57 18.12 21.71
C LYS A 332 15.48 19.31 20.76
N GLU A 333 16.47 19.44 19.89
CA GLU A 333 16.55 20.46 18.85
C GLU A 333 15.48 20.24 17.78
N ALA A 334 15.24 18.98 17.39
CA ALA A 334 14.18 18.61 16.45
C ALA A 334 12.78 18.97 16.97
N VAL A 335 12.47 18.65 18.23
CA VAL A 335 11.23 19.06 18.91
C VAL A 335 11.12 20.59 18.98
N ALA A 336 12.22 21.29 19.29
CA ALA A 336 12.24 22.75 19.36
C ALA A 336 12.07 23.42 17.99
N SER A 337 12.66 22.87 16.92
CA SER A 337 12.46 23.32 15.54
C SER A 337 11.02 23.11 15.08
N TYR A 338 10.47 21.91 15.30
CA TYR A 338 9.08 21.59 14.96
C TYR A 338 8.10 22.57 15.61
N LYS A 339 8.24 22.83 16.92
CA LYS A 339 7.38 23.77 17.66
C LYS A 339 7.52 25.24 17.21
N LYS A 340 8.58 25.58 16.47
CA LYS A 340 8.79 26.90 15.86
C LYS A 340 8.41 26.95 14.36
N GLY A 341 7.93 25.85 13.78
CA GLY A 341 7.70 25.75 12.33
C GLY A 341 9.00 25.80 11.52
N GLN A 342 10.14 25.44 12.12
CA GLN A 342 11.45 25.44 11.49
C GLN A 342 11.80 24.04 10.95
N VAL A 343 12.61 24.00 9.90
CA VAL A 343 13.16 22.74 9.35
C VAL A 343 13.93 22.00 10.45
N ILE A 344 13.63 20.70 10.59
CA ILE A 344 14.37 19.81 11.49
C ILE A 344 15.71 19.51 10.82
N ALA A 345 16.82 19.78 11.53
CA ALA A 345 18.14 19.38 11.06
C ALA A 345 18.26 17.84 11.09
N ASN A 346 18.73 17.25 10.00
CA ASN A 346 18.92 15.81 9.89
C ASN A 346 19.97 15.52 8.82
N GLY A 347 21.14 15.08 9.22
CA GLY A 347 22.24 14.63 8.36
C GLY A 347 23.19 13.76 9.18
N LYS A 348 24.30 13.28 8.62
CA LYS A 348 25.19 12.32 9.32
C LYS A 348 25.60 12.74 10.74
N ASP A 349 25.85 14.04 10.96
CA ASP A 349 26.31 14.57 12.25
C ASP A 349 25.21 14.57 13.34
N CYS A 350 23.96 14.33 12.97
CA CYS A 350 22.83 14.12 13.88
C CYS A 350 22.78 12.69 14.45
N TRP A 351 23.63 11.77 14.00
CA TRP A 351 23.55 10.33 14.31
C TRP A 351 24.87 9.77 14.83
N ILE A 352 24.78 8.80 15.74
CA ILE A 352 25.92 7.98 16.19
C ILE A 352 25.56 6.49 16.16
N VAL A 353 26.57 5.62 16.08
CA VAL A 353 26.40 4.22 16.49
C VAL A 353 26.45 4.17 18.02
N ALA A 354 25.31 3.90 18.65
CA ALA A 354 25.19 3.83 20.10
C ALA A 354 25.78 2.53 20.67
N LYS A 355 26.33 2.61 21.88
CA LYS A 355 26.90 1.46 22.61
C LYS A 355 25.84 0.42 23.00
N THR A 356 24.61 0.86 23.19
CA THR A 356 23.44 0.07 23.58
C THR A 356 22.23 0.62 22.84
N ALA A 357 21.44 -0.26 22.24
CA ALA A 357 20.14 0.09 21.65
C ALA A 357 19.08 0.34 22.74
N THR A 358 18.18 1.29 22.51
CA THR A 358 17.22 1.82 23.50
C THR A 358 15.76 1.87 23.01
N PRO A 359 15.23 0.85 22.29
CA PRO A 359 13.89 0.88 21.72
C PRO A 359 12.81 1.12 22.78
N GLY A 360 11.97 2.13 22.54
CA GLY A 360 10.88 2.56 23.41
C GLY A 360 11.32 3.47 24.56
N TYR A 361 12.59 3.88 24.60
CA TYR A 361 13.16 4.73 25.64
C TYR A 361 13.87 5.95 25.05
N GLY A 362 14.30 6.87 25.91
CA GLY A 362 15.10 8.02 25.48
C GLY A 362 16.41 7.59 24.81
N ASN A 363 16.64 8.08 23.59
CA ASN A 363 17.83 7.87 22.77
C ASN A 363 19.14 7.77 23.56
N SER A 364 19.83 6.65 23.41
CA SER A 364 21.21 6.48 23.88
C SER A 364 22.15 7.51 23.25
N ASN A 365 22.81 8.29 24.11
CA ASN A 365 23.81 9.30 23.74
C ASN A 365 25.26 8.84 23.97
N ILE A 366 25.45 7.55 24.26
CA ILE A 366 26.77 6.97 24.54
C ILE A 366 27.30 6.34 23.24
N PRO A 367 28.29 6.94 22.56
CA PRO A 367 28.84 6.38 21.34
C PRO A 367 29.55 5.05 21.61
N TYR A 368 29.47 4.13 20.66
CA TYR A 368 30.31 2.95 20.66
C TYR A 368 31.74 3.32 20.25
N VAL A 369 32.68 3.14 21.17
CA VAL A 369 34.13 3.17 20.90
C VAL A 369 34.63 1.73 20.90
N LYS A 370 35.45 1.38 19.91
CA LYS A 370 35.96 0.02 19.67
C LYS A 370 37.12 -0.35 20.60
#